data_AF-A0A3D1S2H5-F1
#
_entry.id   AF-A0A3D1S2H5-F1
#
_cell.length_a   1.000
_cell.length_b   1.000
_cell.length_c   1.000
_cell.angle_alpha   90.00
_cell.angle_beta   90.00
_cell.angle_gamma   90.00
#
_symmetry.space_group_name_H-M   'P 1'
#
loop_
_entity.id
_entity.type
_entity.pdbx_description
1 polymer ?
#
loop_
_entity_poly.entity_id
_entity_poly.type
_entity_poly.pdbx_seq_one_letter_code
_entity_poly.pdbx_strand_id
1 'polypeptide(L)'
;CIEQIAGLFNECLLNPDAALDETNRYRMDAKETNDATQAKIEALWGQVTQDNFHELSDYAGYNADFLQLFGFGFDGVDYAADVSPLAEWV
;
A
#
# COMPACT_ATOMS: atom_id res chain seq x y z
N CYS A 1 -3.30 2.58 1.49
CA CYS A 1 -3.05 4.05 1.37
C CYS A 1 -3.87 4.85 2.36
N ILE A 2 -5.17 4.59 2.45
CA ILE A 2 -6.06 5.33 3.34
C ILE A 2 -5.70 5.10 4.82
N GLU A 3 -5.29 3.89 5.18
CA GLU A 3 -4.84 3.51 6.53
C GLU A 3 -3.64 4.33 6.96
N GLN A 4 -2.69 4.53 6.04
CA GLN A 4 -1.46 5.29 6.28
C GLN A 4 -1.77 6.76 6.57
N ILE A 5 -2.64 7.38 5.76
CA ILE A 5 -3.01 8.79 5.92
C ILE A 5 -3.91 8.97 7.15
N ALA A 6 -4.88 8.09 7.37
CA ALA A 6 -5.70 8.12 8.57
C ALA A 6 -4.84 7.99 9.84
N GLY A 7 -3.86 7.08 9.84
CA GLY A 7 -2.87 6.93 10.90
C GLY A 7 -2.05 8.20 11.09
N LEU A 8 -1.55 8.82 10.02
CA LEU A 8 -0.81 10.09 10.11
C LEU A 8 -1.62 11.19 10.80
N PHE A 9 -2.90 11.34 10.47
CA PHE A 9 -3.74 12.33 11.13
C PHE A 9 -3.97 11.99 12.61
N ASN A 10 -4.36 10.75 12.89
CA ASN A 10 -4.78 10.33 14.23
C ASN A 10 -3.62 10.18 15.21
N GLU A 11 -2.50 9.62 14.75
CA GLU A 11 -1.35 9.27 15.59
C GLU A 11 -0.28 10.36 15.61
N CYS A 12 -0.25 11.24 14.60
CA CYS A 12 0.74 12.29 14.48
C CYS A 12 0.15 13.70 14.48
N LEU A 13 -0.47 14.14 13.38
CA LEU A 13 -0.80 15.57 13.17
C LEU A 13 -1.75 16.14 14.22
N LEU A 14 -2.69 15.32 14.71
CA LEU A 14 -3.69 15.73 15.70
C LEU A 14 -3.37 15.21 17.11
N ASN A 15 -2.21 14.58 17.29
CA ASN A 15 -1.75 14.07 18.57
C ASN A 15 -0.67 15.00 19.14
N PRO A 16 -0.93 15.70 20.26
CA PRO A 16 0.04 16.64 20.83
C PRO A 16 1.32 15.98 21.36
N ASP A 17 1.29 14.67 21.63
CA ASP A 17 2.41 13.89 22.15
C ASP A 17 3.15 13.10 21.05
N ALA A 18 2.85 13.37 19.78
CA ALA A 18 3.45 12.64 18.67
C ALA A 18 4.98 12.83 18.60
N ALA A 19 5.69 11.71 18.48
CA ALA A 19 7.14 11.73 18.36
C ALA A 19 7.59 12.18 16.97
N LEU A 20 8.67 12.97 16.94
CA LEU A 20 9.38 13.36 15.74
C LEU A 20 10.76 12.74 15.75
N ASP A 21 11.31 12.49 14.56
CA ASP A 21 12.71 12.11 14.43
C ASP A 21 13.66 13.30 14.64
N GLU A 22 14.96 13.02 14.64
CA GLU A 22 16.03 14.01 14.83
C GLU A 22 16.05 15.14 13.79
N THR A 23 15.32 14.99 12.69
CA THR A 23 15.17 15.99 11.63
C THR A 23 13.78 16.62 11.58
N ASN A 24 12.98 16.44 12.64
CA ASN A 24 11.66 17.02 12.81
C ASN A 24 10.61 16.47 11.83
N ARG A 25 10.66 15.15 11.53
CA ARG A 25 9.68 14.45 10.67
C ARG A 25 8.81 13.48 11.47
N TYR A 26 7.53 13.40 11.10
CA TYR A 26 6.67 12.27 11.51
C TYR A 26 7.03 11.02 10.72
N ARG A 27 7.18 9.89 11.43
CA ARG A 27 7.61 8.62 10.86
C ARG A 27 6.47 7.62 10.87
N MET A 28 5.94 7.40 9.68
CA MET A 28 4.80 6.53 9.41
C MET A 28 5.23 5.17 8.84
N ASP A 29 6.52 5.04 8.56
CA ASP A 29 7.20 3.91 7.92
C ASP A 29 7.75 2.87 8.91
N ALA A 30 7.63 3.09 10.23
CA ALA A 30 8.27 2.23 11.24
C ALA A 30 7.86 0.74 11.18
N LYS A 31 6.64 0.44 10.72
CA LYS A 31 6.18 -0.94 10.50
C LYS A 31 6.88 -1.63 9.32
N GLU A 32 7.33 -0.85 8.35
CA GLU A 32 8.06 -1.31 7.16
C GLU A 32 9.56 -1.35 7.42
N THR A 33 10.12 -0.34 8.08
CA THR A 33 11.57 -0.12 8.22
C THR A 33 12.20 -0.73 9.48
N ASN A 34 11.46 -1.51 10.27
CA ASN A 34 12.02 -2.20 11.43
C ASN A 34 12.93 -3.38 11.04
N ASP A 35 13.88 -3.69 11.93
CA ASP A 35 14.91 -4.72 11.72
C ASP A 35 14.33 -6.10 11.36
N ALA A 36 13.22 -6.50 12.00
CA ALA A 36 12.63 -7.81 11.77
C ALA A 36 12.01 -7.93 10.36
N THR A 37 11.31 -6.89 9.92
CA THR A 37 10.75 -6.82 8.56
C THR A 37 11.89 -6.79 7.53
N GLN A 38 12.88 -5.90 7.72
CA GLN A 38 13.99 -5.73 6.78
C GLN A 38 14.83 -7.00 6.64
N ALA A 39 15.19 -7.66 7.76
CA ALA A 39 15.95 -8.92 7.73
C ALA A 39 15.23 -10.03 6.97
N LYS A 40 13.89 -10.11 7.09
CA LYS A 40 13.09 -11.07 6.33
C LYS A 40 13.11 -10.77 4.84
N ILE A 41 12.96 -9.50 4.46
CA ILE A 41 12.99 -9.08 3.06
C ILE A 41 14.36 -9.37 2.45
N GLU A 42 15.44 -8.98 3.12
CA GLU A 42 16.82 -9.23 2.66
C GLU A 42 17.09 -10.73 2.42
N ALA A 43 16.66 -11.59 3.35
CA ALA A 43 16.82 -13.03 3.23
C ALA A 43 16.07 -13.62 2.02
N LEU A 44 14.85 -13.13 1.75
CA LEU A 44 14.04 -13.58 0.62
C LEU A 44 14.55 -13.03 -0.71
N TRP A 45 15.05 -11.78 -0.72
CA TRP A 45 15.47 -11.10 -1.94
C TRP A 45 16.52 -11.87 -2.74
N GLY A 46 17.51 -12.46 -2.06
CA GLY A 46 18.55 -13.29 -2.68
C GLY A 46 18.06 -14.64 -3.23
N GLN A 47 16.83 -15.05 -2.90
CA GLN A 47 16.23 -16.32 -3.33
C GLN A 47 15.24 -16.15 -4.49
N VAL A 48 14.86 -14.91 -4.80
CA VAL A 48 13.90 -14.61 -5.87
C VAL A 48 14.51 -14.94 -7.23
N THR A 49 13.74 -15.70 -8.01
CA THR A 49 13.99 -16.06 -9.39
C THR A 49 12.71 -15.83 -10.19
N GLN A 50 12.80 -15.88 -11.52
CA GLN A 50 11.63 -15.76 -12.37
C GLN A 50 10.60 -16.87 -12.12
N ASP A 51 11.06 -18.07 -11.76
CA ASP A 51 10.20 -19.25 -11.59
C ASP A 51 9.44 -19.24 -10.26
N ASN A 52 10.02 -18.68 -9.19
CA ASN A 52 9.46 -18.70 -7.83
C ASN A 52 8.91 -17.34 -7.34
N PHE A 53 8.97 -16.29 -8.17
CA PHE A 53 8.56 -14.94 -7.78
C PHE A 53 7.12 -14.87 -7.28
N HIS A 54 6.20 -15.60 -7.92
CA HIS A 54 4.78 -15.64 -7.53
C HIS A 54 4.54 -16.41 -6.22
N GLU A 55 5.49 -17.23 -5.78
CA GLU A 55 5.40 -17.97 -4.52
C GLU A 55 6.04 -17.20 -3.36
N LEU A 56 7.14 -16.50 -3.62
CA LEU A 56 7.89 -15.74 -2.61
C LEU A 56 7.36 -14.32 -2.38
N SER A 57 6.66 -13.75 -3.35
CA SER A 57 6.10 -12.40 -3.27
C SER A 57 4.59 -12.42 -3.42
N ASP A 58 3.93 -11.42 -2.86
CA ASP A 58 2.50 -11.20 -3.08
C ASP A 58 2.25 -10.40 -4.38
N TYR A 59 2.66 -10.97 -5.52
CA TYR A 59 2.43 -10.32 -6.81
C TYR A 59 0.94 -10.27 -7.17
N ALA A 60 0.15 -11.26 -6.75
CA ALA A 60 -1.28 -11.29 -7.00
C ALA A 60 -1.99 -10.10 -6.32
N GLY A 61 -1.68 -9.84 -5.05
CA GLY A 61 -2.18 -8.66 -4.33
C GLY A 61 -1.71 -7.37 -4.98
N TYR A 62 -0.41 -7.24 -5.27
CA TYR A 62 0.13 -6.07 -5.95
C TYR A 62 -0.57 -5.76 -7.29
N ASN A 63 -0.79 -6.78 -8.13
CA ASN A 63 -1.46 -6.60 -9.41
C ASN A 63 -2.94 -6.20 -9.25
N ALA A 64 -3.64 -6.80 -8.28
CA ALA A 64 -5.01 -6.45 -7.96
C ALA A 64 -5.13 -4.99 -7.47
N ASP A 65 -4.27 -4.58 -6.54
CA ASP A 65 -4.23 -3.20 -6.03
C ASP A 65 -3.91 -2.19 -7.15
N PHE A 66 -2.99 -2.55 -8.06
CA PHE A 66 -2.68 -1.72 -9.22
C PHE A 66 -3.90 -1.52 -10.12
N LEU A 67 -4.64 -2.59 -10.43
CA LEU A 67 -5.85 -2.53 -11.25
C LEU A 67 -6.96 -1.69 -10.58
N GLN A 68 -7.08 -1.77 -9.26
CA GLN A 68 -8.04 -0.96 -8.49
C GLN A 68 -7.78 0.55 -8.61
N LEU A 69 -6.52 0.99 -8.77
CA LEU A 69 -6.22 2.41 -9.03
C LEU A 69 -6.88 2.94 -10.31
N PHE A 70 -7.17 2.05 -11.26
CA PHE A 70 -7.81 2.39 -12.53
C PHE A 70 -9.30 2.00 -12.58
N GLY A 71 -9.89 1.63 -11.44
CA GLY A 71 -11.31 1.28 -11.36
C GLY A 71 -11.64 -0.17 -11.69
N PHE A 72 -10.65 -1.07 -11.77
CA PHE A 72 -10.85 -2.48 -12.11
C PHE A 72 -10.75 -3.41 -10.89
N GLY A 73 -11.43 -4.56 -10.95
CA GLY A 73 -11.33 -5.60 -9.92
C GLY A 73 -12.07 -5.29 -8.61
N PHE A 74 -13.04 -4.36 -8.62
CA PHE A 74 -13.88 -4.07 -7.46
C PHE A 74 -15.07 -5.03 -7.35
N ASP A 75 -15.29 -5.55 -6.15
CA ASP A 75 -16.50 -6.27 -5.82
C ASP A 75 -17.72 -5.36 -5.91
N GLY A 76 -18.78 -5.84 -6.55
CA GLY A 76 -20.04 -5.10 -6.72
C GLY A 76 -20.09 -4.17 -7.94
N VAL A 77 -19.04 -4.12 -8.76
CA VAL A 77 -19.06 -3.43 -10.06
C VAL A 77 -19.39 -4.43 -11.18
N ASP A 78 -20.44 -4.14 -11.95
CA ASP A 78 -20.76 -4.91 -13.16
C ASP A 78 -19.91 -4.43 -14.34
N TYR A 79 -18.78 -5.10 -14.57
CA TYR A 79 -17.88 -4.80 -15.69
C TYR A 79 -18.43 -5.19 -17.06
N ALA A 80 -19.58 -5.87 -17.15
CA ALA A 80 -20.24 -6.18 -18.42
C ALA A 80 -21.27 -5.11 -18.84
N ALA A 81 -21.62 -4.18 -17.94
CA ALA A 81 -22.53 -3.10 -18.24
C ALA A 81 -21.89 -2.05 -19.16
N ASP A 82 -22.68 -1.52 -20.10
CA ASP A 82 -22.23 -0.40 -20.94
C ASP A 82 -22.25 0.91 -20.13
N VAL A 83 -21.16 1.67 -20.19
CA VAL A 83 -20.96 2.91 -19.44
C VAL A 83 -20.37 3.97 -20.35
N SER A 84 -20.98 5.16 -20.32
CA SER A 84 -20.42 6.33 -21.00
C SER A 84 -19.08 6.73 -20.37
N PRO A 85 -18.01 6.95 -21.17
CA PRO A 85 -16.75 7.49 -20.66
C PRO A 85 -16.85 8.98 -20.29
N LEU A 86 -17.90 9.67 -20.72
CA LEU A 86 -18.17 11.04 -20.30
C LEU A 86 -18.86 11.03 -18.94
N ALA A 87 -18.16 11.55 -17.93
CA ALA A 87 -18.68 11.81 -16.61
C ALA A 87 -18.68 13.33 -16.36
N GLU A 88 -19.77 13.85 -15.78
CA GLU A 88 -19.84 15.23 -15.31
C GLU A 88 -19.41 15.31 -13.83
N TRP A 89 -18.73 16.39 -13.47
CA TRP A 89 -18.47 16.69 -12.07
C TRP A 89 -19.75 17.24 -11.45
N VAL A 90 -20.25 16.56 -10.41
CA VAL A 90 -21.40 17.02 -9.62
C VAL A 90 -20.92 17.80 -8.41
#